data_AF-A0A1M5NWQ3-F1
#
_entry.id   AF-A0A1M5NWQ3-F1
#
_cell.length_a   1.000
_cell.length_b   1.000
_cell.length_c   1.000
_cell.angle_alpha   90.00
_cell.angle_beta   90.00
_cell.angle_gamma   90.00
#
_symmetry.space_group_name_H-M   'P 1'
#
loop_
_entity.id
_entity.type
_entity.pdbx_description
1 polymer ?
#
loop_
_entity_poly.entity_id
_entity_poly.type
_entity_poly.pdbx_seq_one_letter_code
_entity_poly.pdbx_strand_id
1 'polypeptide(L)' 'MDYKNLLGLELEEVENILKRKNITYVIREIRGHKDKETLKIPRVIMVKEKDNIIELVITYFSDFLK' A
#
# COMPACT_ATOMS: atom_id res chain seq x y z
N MET A 1 5.85 11.59 11.28
CA MET A 1 6.69 11.98 10.11
C MET A 1 5.77 12.12 8.91
N ASP A 2 6.08 12.92 7.89
CA ASP A 2 5.17 13.00 6.72
C ASP A 2 5.39 11.81 5.78
N TYR A 3 4.44 10.88 5.78
CA TYR A 3 4.46 9.66 4.96
C TYR A 3 3.70 9.83 3.63
N LYS A 4 3.36 11.06 3.22
CA LYS A 4 2.62 11.30 1.96
C LYS A 4 3.38 10.80 0.74
N ASN A 5 4.70 10.74 0.81
CA ASN A 5 5.56 10.20 -0.26
C ASN A 5 5.33 8.69 -0.52
N LEU A 6 4.63 7.97 0.38
CA LEU A 6 4.28 6.56 0.20
C LEU A 6 2.96 6.38 -0.58
N LEU A 7 2.17 7.44 -0.74
CA LEU A 7 0.90 7.39 -1.47
C LEU A 7 1.16 7.20 -2.98
N GLY A 8 0.38 6.32 -3.60
CA GLY A 8 0.47 6.00 -5.03
C GLY A 8 1.60 5.03 -5.42
N LEU A 9 2.56 4.79 -4.52
CA LEU A 9 3.60 3.79 -4.71
C LEU A 9 3.04 2.37 -4.63
N GLU A 10 3.74 1.44 -5.27
CA GLU A 10 3.45 0.02 -5.13
C GLU A 10 3.79 -0.47 -3.74
N LEU A 11 2.99 -1.43 -3.26
CA LEU A 11 3.13 -1.97 -1.91
C LEU A 11 4.56 -2.49 -1.67
N GLU A 12 5.15 -3.17 -2.65
CA GLU A 12 6.51 -3.72 -2.55
C GLU A 12 7.55 -2.61 -2.29
N GLU A 13 7.47 -1.48 -3.01
CA GLU A 13 8.37 -0.34 -2.80
C GLU A 13 8.20 0.24 -1.39
N VAL A 14 6.96 0.38 -0.94
CA VAL A 14 6.63 0.93 0.38
C VAL A 14 7.13 0.00 1.49
N GLU A 15 6.92 -1.31 1.38
CA GLU A 15 7.45 -2.29 2.33
C GLU A 15 8.97 -2.19 2.44
N ASN A 16 9.68 -2.05 1.32
CA ASN A 16 11.13 -1.90 1.31
C ASN A 16 11.60 -0.61 2.01
N ILE A 17 10.85 0.49 1.88
CA ILE A 17 11.15 1.74 2.60
C ILE A 17 10.93 1.57 4.11
N LEU A 18 9.80 0.96 4.51
CA LEU A 18 9.44 0.81 5.93
C LEU A 18 10.35 -0.20 6.64
N LYS A 19 10.68 -1.33 6.00
CA LYS A 19 11.63 -2.33 6.51
C LYS A 19 13.01 -1.72 6.73
N ARG A 20 13.54 -0.94 5.77
CA ARG A 20 14.83 -0.25 5.90
C ARG A 20 14.88 0.75 7.07
N LYS A 21 13.74 1.33 7.43
CA LYS A 21 13.61 2.27 8.55
C LYS A 21 13.23 1.58 9.87
N ASN A 22 13.10 0.26 9.87
CA ASN A 22 12.66 -0.53 11.02
C ASN A 22 11.31 -0.06 11.60
N ILE A 23 10.42 0.40 10.73
CA ILE A 23 9.08 0.92 11.09
C ILE A 23 8.09 -0.24 11.10
N THR A 24 7.29 -0.35 12.16
CA THR A 24 6.20 -1.33 12.24
C THR A 24 5.01 -0.83 11.42
N TYR A 25 4.42 -1.71 10.60
CA TYR A 25 3.27 -1.37 9.78
C TYR A 25 2.29 -2.53 9.65
N VAL A 26 1.05 -2.18 9.32
CA VAL A 26 -0.04 -3.10 9.02
C VAL A 26 -0.64 -2.74 7.68
N ILE A 27 -1.10 -3.75 6.94
CA ILE A 27 -1.71 -3.57 5.62
C ILE A 27 -3.21 -3.85 5.73
N ARG A 28 -4.02 -2.90 5.28
CA ARG A 28 -5.46 -3.07 5.06
C ARG A 28 -5.75 -3.08 3.57
N GLU A 29 -6.19 -4.22 3.10
CA GLU A 29 -6.63 -4.38 1.72
C GLU A 29 -8.09 -3.94 1.57
N ILE A 30 -8.36 -3.10 0.57
CA ILE A 30 -9.70 -2.85 0.04
C ILE A 30 -9.75 -3.51 -1.33
N ARG A 31 -10.41 -4.67 -1.42
CA ARG A 31 -10.57 -5.41 -2.67
C ARG A 31 -12.00 -5.87 -2.85
N GLY A 32 -12.63 -5.46 -3.96
CA GLY A 32 -13.95 -5.94 -4.34
C GLY A 32 -13.89 -7.36 -4.94
N HIS A 33 -15.01 -8.09 -4.88
CA HIS A 33 -15.09 -9.47 -5.35
C HIS A 33 -14.81 -9.60 -6.86
N LYS A 34 -15.21 -8.60 -7.67
CA LYS A 34 -15.00 -8.55 -9.12
C LYS A 34 -13.57 -8.16 -9.53
N ASP A 35 -12.83 -7.53 -8.63
CA ASP A 35 -11.49 -7.00 -8.91
C ASP A 35 -10.39 -8.08 -8.88
N LYS A 36 -10.75 -9.30 -8.47
CA LYS A 36 -9.79 -10.41 -8.31
C LYS A 36 -9.17 -10.90 -9.61
N GLU A 37 -9.90 -10.81 -10.72
CA GLU A 37 -9.48 -11.39 -12.00
C GLU A 37 -8.61 -10.42 -12.83
N THR A 38 -8.75 -9.11 -12.62
CA THR A 38 -8.14 -8.09 -13.50
C THR A 38 -7.12 -7.22 -12.77
N LEU A 39 -7.26 -6.99 -11.46
CA LEU A 39 -6.38 -6.09 -10.71
C LEU A 39 -5.30 -6.91 -9.99
N LYS A 40 -4.04 -6.64 -10.34
CA LYS A 40 -2.87 -7.42 -9.87
C LYS A 40 -1.86 -6.60 -9.08
N ILE A 41 -1.81 -5.28 -9.31
CA ILE A 41 -0.77 -4.42 -8.75
C ILE A 41 -1.31 -3.69 -7.51
N PRO A 42 -0.90 -4.08 -6.28
CA PRO A 42 -1.33 -3.38 -5.07
C PRO A 42 -0.60 -2.04 -4.92
N ARG A 43 -1.35 -0.95 -4.76
CA ARG A 43 -0.80 0.39 -4.50
C ARG A 43 -1.42 1.01 -3.27
N VAL A 44 -0.62 1.81 -2.57
CA VAL A 44 -1.05 2.51 -1.35
C VAL A 44 -1.92 3.70 -1.73
N ILE A 45 -3.15 3.73 -1.23
CA ILE A 45 -4.11 4.83 -1.44
C ILE A 45 -4.29 5.69 -0.19
N MET A 46 -3.91 5.17 0.98
CA MET A 46 -3.98 5.92 2.23
C MET A 46 -2.89 5.42 3.19
N VAL A 47 -2.35 6.36 3.96
CA VAL A 47 -1.43 6.07 5.05
C VAL A 47 -1.98 6.72 6.30
N LYS A 48 -2.10 5.95 7.38
CA LYS A 48 -2.44 6.46 8.71
C LYS A 48 -1.34 6.08 9.68
N GLU A 49 -1.01 6.99 10.58
CA GLU A 49 -0.08 6.73 11.67
C GLU A 49 -0.90 6.66 12.96
N LYS A 50 -0.81 5.54 13.69
CA LYS A 50 -1.47 5.36 14.97
C LYS A 50 -0.58 4.54 15.90
N ASP A 51 -0.32 5.04 17.09
CA ASP A 51 0.44 4.32 18.15
C ASP A 51 1.80 3.78 17.65
N ASN A 52 2.58 4.59 16.90
CA ASN A 52 3.84 4.21 16.23
C ASN A 52 3.72 3.08 15.18
N ILE A 53 2.52 2.72 14.78
CA ILE A 53 2.25 1.75 13.72
C ILE A 53 1.71 2.49 12.50
N ILE A 54 2.28 2.19 11.34
CA ILE A 54 1.80 2.71 10.07
C ILE A 54 0.74 1.78 9.51
N GLU A 55 -0.48 2.26 9.33
CA GLU A 55 -1.54 1.56 8.63
C GLU A 55 -1.53 1.99 7.16
N LEU A 56 -1.17 1.05 6.29
CA LEU A 56 -1.22 1.20 4.84
C LEU A 56 -2.56 0.67 4.34
N VAL A 57 -3.34 1.51 3.68
CA VAL A 57 -4.52 1.05 2.95
C VAL A 57 -4.13 0.88 1.49
N ILE A 58 -4.33 -0.32 0.96
CA ILE A 58 -4.05 -0.66 -0.44
C ILE A 58 -5.32 -0.95 -1.20
N THR A 59 -5.27 -0.68 -2.50
CA THR A 59 -6.18 -1.28 -3.49
C THR A 59 -5.36 -1.84 -4.65
N TYR A 60 -5.97 -2.70 -5.44
CA TYR A 60 -5.33 -3.26 -6.61
C TYR A 60 -5.65 -2.42 -7.84
N PHE A 61 -4.67 -2.28 -8.72
CA PHE A 61 -4.83 -1.67 -10.03
C PHE A 61 -4.57 -2.71 -11.12
N SER A 62 -5.21 -2.50 -12.26
CA SER A 62 -5.02 -3.31 -13.45
C SER A 62 -3.70 -2.94 -14.11
N ASP A 63 -2.94 -3.94 -14.53
CA ASP A 63 -1.72 -3.78 -15.31
C ASP A 63 -2.03 -3.59 -16.81
N PHE A 64 -2.97 -2.69 -17.15
CA PHE A 64 -3.27 -2.34 -18.55
C PHE A 64 -2.21 -1.35 -19.09
N LEU A 65 -0.96 -1.79 -19.11
CA LEU A 65 0.13 -1.18 -19.87
C LEU A 65 0.80 -2.29 -20.68
N LYS A 66 0.10 -2.76 -21.72
CA LYS A 66 0.69 -3.60 -22.77
C LYS A 66 0.23 -3.15 -24.14
#